data_AF-A0AAN0Y2S8-F1
#
_entry.id   AF-A0AAN0Y2S8-F1
#
_cell.length_a   1.000
_cell.length_b   1.000
_cell.length_c   1.000
_cell.angle_alpha   90.00
_cell.angle_beta   90.00
_cell.angle_gamma   90.00
#
_symmetry.space_group_name_H-M   'P 1'
#
loop_
_entity.id
_entity.type
_entity.pdbx_description
1 polymer ?
#
loop_
_entity_poly.entity_id
_entity_poly.type
_entity_poly.pdbx_seq_one_letter_code
_entity_poly.pdbx_strand_id
1 'polypeptide(L)' 'MRTFTVIQLEPSRWVKEDLLMDLTGMSTNEIKDYRQFRWIEGVHFKKASGKSSGGGKSFKYDRVAIDEFSARERVA' A
#
# COMPACT_ATOMS: atom_id res chain seq x y z
N MET A 1 -33.56 -25.28 -1.52
CA MET A 1 -32.69 -24.27 -2.17
C MET A 1 -31.54 -23.97 -1.23
N ARG A 2 -30.29 -24.03 -1.69
CA ARG A 2 -29.10 -23.76 -0.86
C ARG A 2 -28.77 -22.27 -1.01
N THR A 3 -28.88 -21.53 0.08
CA THR A 3 -28.45 -20.12 0.14
C THR A 3 -26.96 -20.08 0.40
N PHE A 4 -26.22 -19.39 -0.46
CA PHE A 4 -24.79 -19.12 -0.25
C PHE A 4 -24.65 -17.69 0.24
N THR A 5 -23.90 -17.51 1.33
CA THR A 5 -23.50 -16.19 1.81
C THR A 5 -22.18 -15.84 1.15
N VAL A 6 -22.19 -14.81 0.31
CA VAL A 6 -20.96 -14.25 -0.29
C VAL A 6 -20.44 -13.19 0.66
N ILE A 7 -19.22 -13.38 1.17
CA ILE A 7 -18.50 -12.37 1.96
C ILE A 7 -17.50 -11.69 1.03
N GLN A 8 -17.76 -10.44 0.66
CA GLN A 8 -16.81 -9.61 -0.09
C GLN A 8 -15.86 -8.92 0.90
N LEU A 9 -14.61 -9.36 0.91
CA LEU A 9 -13.55 -8.73 1.69
C LEU A 9 -12.83 -7.72 0.83
N GLU A 10 -13.01 -6.43 1.14
CA GLU A 10 -12.12 -5.40 0.60
C GLU A 10 -10.83 -5.39 1.42
N PRO A 11 -9.64 -5.47 0.80
CA PRO A 11 -8.39 -5.29 1.51
C PRO A 11 -8.44 -3.97 2.27
N SER A 12 -8.05 -3.98 3.54
CA SER A 12 -8.00 -2.75 4.32
C SER A 12 -7.16 -1.73 3.55
N ARG A 13 -7.68 -0.50 3.41
CA ARG A 13 -7.05 0.60 2.67
C ARG A 13 -5.54 0.69 2.88
N TRP A 14 -5.09 0.41 4.10
CA TRP A 14 -3.69 0.38 4.52
C TRP A 14 -3.07 -1.04 4.50
N VAL A 15 -2.27 -1.35 3.48
CA VAL A 15 -1.57 -2.64 3.29
C VAL A 15 -0.10 -2.59 3.72
N LYS A 16 0.55 -3.75 3.88
CA LYS A 16 2.00 -3.86 4.12
C LYS A 16 2.78 -3.71 2.81
N GLU A 17 4.10 -3.47 2.90
CA GLU A 17 4.98 -3.35 1.72
C GLU A 17 4.90 -4.60 0.84
N ASP A 18 5.02 -5.80 1.42
CA ASP A 18 4.96 -7.08 0.66
C ASP A 18 3.70 -7.19 -0.21
N LEU A 19 2.52 -6.89 0.36
CA LEU A 19 1.26 -6.93 -0.40
C LEU A 19 1.19 -5.83 -1.45
N LEU A 20 1.74 -4.64 -1.18
CA LEU A 20 1.81 -3.59 -2.19
C LEU A 20 2.69 -4.03 -3.37
N MET A 21 3.82 -4.68 -3.10
CA MET A 21 4.71 -5.23 -4.12
C MET A 21 3.97 -6.27 -4.97
N ASP A 22 3.26 -7.22 -4.34
CA ASP A 22 2.51 -8.24 -5.05
C ASP A 22 1.40 -7.65 -5.96
N LEU A 23 0.78 -6.54 -5.53
CA LEU A 23 -0.28 -5.90 -6.30
C LEU A 23 0.23 -5.01 -7.43
N THR A 24 1.35 -4.32 -7.23
CA THR A 24 1.83 -3.27 -8.15
C THR A 24 3.02 -3.71 -8.99
N GLY A 25 3.70 -4.80 -8.62
CA GLY A 25 4.95 -5.26 -9.23
C GLY A 25 6.18 -4.42 -8.87
N MET A 26 6.04 -3.41 -8.01
CA MET A 26 7.15 -2.56 -7.60
C MET A 26 8.13 -3.33 -6.70
N SER A 27 9.42 -3.04 -6.84
CA SER A 27 10.46 -3.50 -5.94
C SER A 27 10.54 -2.66 -4.66
N THR A 28 11.12 -3.22 -3.60
CA THR A 28 11.39 -2.49 -2.35
C THR A 28 12.15 -1.18 -2.56
N ASN A 29 13.07 -1.13 -3.55
CA ASN A 29 13.84 0.08 -3.84
C ASN A 29 12.98 1.15 -4.51
N GLU A 30 12.16 0.78 -5.48
CA GLU A 30 11.21 1.72 -6.10
C GLU A 30 10.25 2.29 -5.06
N ILE A 31 9.69 1.46 -4.18
CA ILE A 31 8.79 1.93 -3.12
C ILE A 31 9.52 2.87 -2.15
N LYS A 32 10.82 2.69 -1.89
CA LYS A 32 11.62 3.64 -1.09
C LYS A 32 11.81 4.97 -1.82
N ASP A 33 12.13 4.93 -3.11
CA ASP A 33 12.30 6.13 -3.93
C ASP A 33 10.99 6.91 -4.04
N TYR A 34 9.86 6.24 -4.29
CA TYR A 34 8.54 6.87 -4.28
C TYR A 34 8.25 7.51 -2.92
N ARG A 35 8.52 6.84 -1.79
CA ARG A 35 8.37 7.44 -0.46
C ARG A 35 9.22 8.69 -0.23
N GLN A 36 10.41 8.75 -0.84
CA GLN A 36 11.33 9.86 -0.64
C GLN A 36 10.99 11.07 -1.50
N PHE A 37 10.48 10.86 -2.73
CA PHE A 37 10.40 11.94 -3.73
C PHE A 37 9.00 12.22 -4.27
N ARG A 38 8.06 11.29 -4.17
CA ARG A 38 6.78 11.36 -4.90
C ARG A 38 5.56 11.20 -3.99
N TRP A 39 5.62 10.25 -3.07
CA TRP A 39 4.53 9.91 -2.18
C TRP A 39 4.55 10.76 -0.91
N ILE A 40 3.35 11.06 -0.43
CA ILE A 40 3.13 11.94 0.71
C ILE A 40 2.78 11.09 1.95
N GLU A 41 3.51 11.29 3.06
CA GLU A 41 3.19 10.66 4.36
C GLU A 41 1.80 11.12 4.84
N GLY A 42 0.97 10.18 5.28
CA GLY A 42 -0.44 10.39 5.65
C GLY A 42 -1.43 10.22 4.49
N VAL A 43 -0.98 10.29 3.23
CA VAL A 43 -1.82 10.07 2.04
C VAL A 43 -1.52 8.71 1.41
N HIS A 44 -0.27 8.51 0.96
CA HIS A 44 0.14 7.31 0.22
C HIS A 44 0.75 6.26 1.14
N PHE A 45 1.42 6.71 2.21
CA PHE A 45 2.03 5.81 3.19
C PHE A 45 1.96 6.42 4.59
N LYS A 46 2.06 5.59 5.63
CA LYS A 46 2.18 6.04 7.02
C LYS A 46 3.05 5.10 7.82
N LYS A 47 3.63 5.60 8.92
CA LYS A 47 4.30 4.75 9.90
C LYS A 47 3.28 3.82 10.56
N ALA A 48 3.60 2.53 10.60
CA ALA A 48 2.83 1.59 11.40
C ALA A 48 3.14 1.86 12.88
N SER A 49 2.09 2.09 13.68
CA SER A 49 2.21 2.39 15.12
C SER A 49 2.57 1.17 15.99
N GLY A 50 2.93 0.03 15.39
CA GLY A 50 3.35 -1.16 16.11
C GLY A 50 4.84 -1.13 16.40
N LYS A 51 5.25 -1.53 17.62
CA LYS A 51 6.64 -1.90 17.90
C LYS A 51 7.01 -3.04 16.95
N SER A 52 7.76 -2.70 15.90
CA SER A 52 8.47 -3.68 15.10
C SER A 52 9.39 -4.46 16.04
N SER A 53 9.15 -5.76 16.18
CA SER A 53 9.97 -6.65 17.02
C SER A 53 11.42 -6.73 16.54
N GLY A 54 11.73 -6.21 15.34
CA GLY A 54 13.05 -6.21 14.71
C GLY A 54 13.69 -4.84 14.49
N GLY A 55 13.26 -3.78 15.19
CA GLY A 55 13.92 -2.46 15.17
C GLY A 55 13.76 -1.65 13.86
N GLY A 56 13.33 -2.27 12.76
CA GLY A 56 13.05 -1.60 11.49
C GLY A 56 11.79 -0.74 11.53
N LYS A 57 11.81 0.41 10.85
CA LYS A 57 10.62 1.25 10.63
C LYS A 57 9.61 0.45 9.81
N SER A 58 8.45 0.14 10.37
CA SER A 58 7.36 -0.50 9.64
C SER A 58 6.45 0.58 9.05
N PHE A 59 6.10 0.44 7.77
CA PHE A 59 5.20 1.34 7.06
C PHE A 59 3.95 0.59 6.59
N LYS A 60 2.85 1.32 6.45
CA LYS A 60 1.65 0.88 5.72
C LYS A 60 1.40 1.80 4.54
N TYR A 61 0.79 1.26 3.49
CA TYR A 61 0.58 1.93 2.22
C TYR A 61 -0.90 1.96 1.89
N ASP A 62 -1.35 3.10 1.40
CA ASP A 62 -2.72 3.28 0.91
C ASP A 62 -2.78 2.86 -0.55
N ARG A 63 -3.27 1.64 -0.83
CA ARG A 63 -3.28 1.11 -2.21
C ARG A 63 -4.08 2.01 -3.14
N VAL A 64 -5.19 2.58 -2.66
CA VAL A 64 -6.11 3.35 -3.49
C VAL A 64 -5.45 4.68 -3.89
N ALA A 65 -4.83 5.37 -2.93
CA ALA A 65 -4.12 6.61 -3.21
C ALA A 65 -2.93 6.39 -4.15
N ILE A 66 -2.22 5.27 -4.01
CA ILE A 66 -1.11 4.90 -4.89
C ILE A 66 -1.61 4.58 -6.30
N ASP A 67 -2.67 3.79 -6.44
CA ASP A 67 -3.26 3.47 -7.74
C ASP A 67 -3.76 4.74 -8.46
N GLU A 68 -4.42 5.64 -7.73
CA GLU A 68 -4.84 6.95 -8.26
C GLU A 68 -3.64 7.82 -8.69
N PHE A 69 -2.56 7.81 -7.91
CA PHE A 69 -1.34 8.52 -8.26
C PHE A 69 -0.70 7.95 -9.52
N SER A 70 -0.55 6.63 -9.62
CA SER A 70 0.00 5.95 -10.78
C SER A 70 -0.85 6.15 -12.04
N ALA A 71 -2.18 6.21 -11.90
CA ALA A 71 -3.07 6.52 -13.02
C ALA A 71 -2.87 7.96 -13.54
N ARG A 72 -2.53 8.91 -12.66
CA ARG A 72 -2.22 10.30 -13.03
C ARG A 72 -0.84 10.44 -13.67
N GLU A 73 0.15 9.67 -13.22
CA GLU A 73 1.50 9.70 -13.79
C GLU A 73 1.57 9.14 -15.22
N ARG A 74 0.72 8.17 -15.59
CA ARG A 74 0.70 7.61 -16.96
C ARG A 74 0.18 8.57 -18.05
N VAL A 75 -0.21 9.79 -17.68
CA VAL A 75 -0.72 10.83 -18.61
C VAL A 75 0.35 11.89 -18.94
N ALA A 76 1.60 11.72 -18.50
CA ALA A 76 2.72 12.62 -18.82
C ALA A 76 3.64 12.06 -19.92
#